data_AF-A0A3D2PX43-F1
#
_entry.id   AF-A0A3D2PX43-F1
#
_cell.length_a   1.000
_cell.length_b   1.000
_cell.length_c   1.000
_cell.angle_alpha   90.00
_cell.angle_beta   90.00
_cell.angle_gamma   90.00
#
_symmetry.space_group_name_H-M   'P 1'
#
loop_
_entity.id
_entity.type
_entity.pdbx_description
1 polymer ?
#
loop_
_entity_poly.entity_id
_entity_poly.type
_entity_poly.pdbx_seq_one_letter_code
_entity_poly.pdbx_strand_id
1 'polypeptide(L)'
;MGTDRYTEVNVTDAAGNTKTYYVYNEESATDISKMYTLSSLKVNDEIISQPSYIPHLTQDSDNKQVAQQLGTAFTEMWKKSEISLNPNATSKCTFMEYYAQMIGETGTAGSVYYTMSETLDSTVNTVDNKRQQVIGVSSDEELTSMIQFQNAYNAASRFMNVVSDMIETLINGLS
;
A
#
# COMPACT_ATOMS: atom_id res chain seq x y z
N MET A 1 -19.34 -13.50 -14.98
CA MET A 1 -18.41 -13.19 -16.08
C MET A 1 -17.10 -13.87 -15.75
N GLY A 2 -17.03 -15.19 -15.88
CA GLY A 2 -15.81 -15.96 -15.64
C GLY A 2 -15.20 -16.27 -17.01
N THR A 3 -13.96 -15.88 -17.23
CA THR A 3 -13.22 -16.31 -18.41
C THR A 3 -12.68 -17.71 -18.13
N ASP A 4 -12.75 -18.62 -19.09
CA ASP A 4 -12.16 -19.95 -18.93
C ASP A 4 -10.65 -19.81 -18.73
N ARG A 5 -10.16 -20.20 -17.54
CA ARG A 5 -8.77 -20.00 -17.11
C ARG A 5 -7.81 -21.05 -17.67
N TYR A 6 -8.37 -22.10 -18.26
CA TYR A 6 -7.62 -23.19 -18.86
C TYR A 6 -8.27 -23.58 -20.18
N THR A 7 -7.45 -23.81 -21.20
CA THR A 7 -7.89 -24.46 -22.44
C THR A 7 -7.57 -25.94 -22.38
N GLU A 8 -8.56 -26.77 -22.71
CA GLU A 8 -8.35 -28.19 -22.90
C GLU A 8 -7.52 -28.42 -24.17
N VAL A 9 -6.35 -29.05 -24.02
CA VAL A 9 -5.47 -29.43 -25.12
C VAL A 9 -5.32 -30.95 -25.09
N ASN A 10 -5.81 -31.59 -26.15
CA ASN A 10 -5.64 -33.01 -26.36
C ASN A 10 -4.30 -33.27 -27.06
N VAL A 11 -3.33 -33.79 -26.32
CA VAL A 11 -2.01 -34.14 -26.85
C VAL A 11 -1.98 -35.64 -27.09
N THR A 12 -1.72 -36.04 -28.33
CA THR A 12 -1.54 -37.45 -28.70
C THR A 12 -0.06 -37.78 -28.66
N ASP A 13 0.32 -38.80 -27.90
CA ASP A 13 1.71 -39.29 -27.90
C ASP A 13 2.06 -40.02 -29.21
N ALA A 14 3.34 -40.35 -29.41
CA ALA A 14 3.80 -41.09 -30.59
C ALA A 14 3.26 -42.55 -30.68
N ALA A 15 2.56 -43.03 -29.65
CA ALA A 15 1.93 -44.35 -29.58
C ALA A 15 0.41 -44.30 -29.83
N GLY A 16 -0.16 -43.13 -30.15
CA GLY A 16 -1.57 -42.94 -30.49
C GLY A 16 -2.51 -42.76 -29.30
N ASN A 17 -1.99 -42.61 -28.07
CA ASN A 17 -2.82 -42.35 -26.89
C ASN A 17 -3.06 -40.86 -26.73
N THR A 18 -4.33 -40.45 -26.77
CA THR A 18 -4.73 -39.06 -26.52
C THR A 18 -4.82 -38.82 -25.01
N LYS A 19 -4.02 -37.90 -24.49
CA LYS A 19 -4.13 -37.40 -23.11
C LYS A 19 -4.61 -35.96 -23.13
N THR A 20 -5.63 -35.68 -22.32
CA THR A 20 -6.20 -34.35 -22.14
C THR A 20 -5.39 -33.59 -21.10
N TYR A 21 -4.82 -32.45 -21.50
CA TYR A 21 -4.08 -31.53 -20.63
C TYR A 21 -4.84 -30.21 -20.52
N TYR A 22 -4.85 -29.63 -19.32
CA TYR A 22 -5.41 -28.29 -19.10
C TYR A 22 -4.26 -27.28 -19.12
N VAL A 23 -4.14 -26.54 -20.23
CA VAL A 23 -3.10 -25.52 -20.39
C VAL A 23 -3.62 -24.20 -19.84
N TYR A 24 -2.80 -23.58 -18.99
CA TYR A 24 -3.11 -22.28 -18.38
C TYR A 24 -3.14 -21.18 -19.43
N ASN A 25 -4.19 -20.35 -19.40
CA ASN A 25 -4.28 -19.16 -20.24
C ASN A 25 -3.52 -18.00 -19.57
N GLU A 26 -2.44 -17.53 -20.18
CA GLU A 26 -1.63 -16.44 -19.63
C GLU A 26 -2.44 -15.15 -19.43
N GLU A 27 -2.12 -14.44 -18.34
CA GLU A 27 -2.77 -13.17 -18.01
C GLU A 27 -2.39 -12.09 -19.02
N SER A 28 -3.35 -11.24 -19.39
CA SER A 28 -3.10 -10.10 -20.24
C SER A 28 -2.93 -8.84 -19.39
N ALA A 29 -1.77 -8.16 -19.49
CA ALA A 29 -1.47 -6.95 -18.73
C ALA A 29 -2.45 -5.78 -18.98
N THR A 30 -3.26 -5.85 -20.04
CA THR A 30 -4.26 -4.84 -20.40
C THR A 30 -5.66 -5.15 -19.86
N ASP A 31 -5.90 -6.36 -19.36
CA ASP A 31 -7.22 -6.81 -18.90
C ASP A 31 -7.14 -7.29 -17.45
N ILE A 32 -7.29 -6.35 -16.53
CA ILE A 32 -7.27 -6.59 -15.08
C ILE A 32 -8.36 -7.58 -14.61
N SER A 33 -9.41 -7.83 -15.42
CA SER A 33 -10.44 -8.82 -15.09
C SER A 33 -9.96 -10.27 -15.24
N LYS A 34 -8.84 -10.46 -15.96
CA LYS A 34 -8.15 -11.74 -16.14
C LYS A 34 -7.01 -11.97 -15.16
N MET A 35 -6.70 -10.98 -14.31
CA MET A 35 -5.63 -11.09 -13.31
C MET A 35 -6.12 -11.78 -12.03
N TYR A 36 -5.26 -12.59 -11.42
CA TYR A 36 -5.50 -13.13 -10.08
C TYR A 36 -5.50 -12.01 -9.03
N THR A 37 -6.69 -11.59 -8.63
CA THR A 37 -6.86 -10.76 -7.43
C THR A 37 -7.07 -11.67 -6.22
N LEU A 38 -6.64 -11.24 -5.02
CA LEU A 38 -6.94 -11.94 -3.76
C LEU A 38 -8.46 -12.14 -3.56
N SER A 39 -9.28 -11.26 -4.14
CA SER A 39 -10.74 -11.39 -4.13
C SER A 39 -11.27 -12.50 -5.06
N SER A 40 -10.49 -12.92 -6.06
CA SER A 40 -10.84 -13.97 -7.02
C SER A 40 -10.35 -15.36 -6.60
N LEU A 41 -9.50 -15.43 -5.57
CA LEU A 41 -9.07 -16.68 -4.95
C LEU A 41 -10.18 -17.22 -4.06
N LYS A 42 -10.89 -18.23 -4.55
CA LYS A 42 -11.81 -19.05 -3.74
C LYS A 42 -11.51 -20.52 -3.93
N VAL A 43 -11.72 -21.29 -2.88
CA VAL A 43 -11.79 -22.75 -2.99
C VAL A 43 -13.05 -23.09 -3.81
N ASN A 44 -12.97 -24.10 -4.69
CA ASN A 44 -14.14 -24.52 -5.46
C ASN A 44 -15.29 -24.87 -4.49
N ASP A 45 -16.45 -24.23 -4.68
CA ASP A 45 -17.64 -24.39 -3.84
C ASP A 45 -18.12 -25.86 -3.81
N GLU A 46 -17.86 -26.62 -4.87
CA GLU A 46 -18.16 -28.05 -4.94
C GLU A 46 -17.31 -28.87 -3.96
N ILE A 47 -16.02 -28.52 -3.81
CA ILE A 47 -15.11 -29.16 -2.85
C ILE A 47 -15.51 -28.83 -1.41
N ILE A 48 -16.01 -27.61 -1.17
CA ILE A 48 -16.55 -27.22 0.13
C ILE A 48 -17.82 -28.01 0.46
N SER A 49 -18.70 -28.19 -0.53
CA SER A 49 -19.98 -28.87 -0.36
C SER A 49 -19.82 -30.38 -0.14
N GLN A 50 -18.86 -31.00 -0.83
CA GLN A 50 -18.55 -32.42 -0.65
C GLN A 50 -17.02 -32.62 -0.68
N PRO A 51 -16.39 -32.76 0.50
CA PRO A 51 -14.96 -33.04 0.61
C PRO A 51 -14.52 -34.32 -0.13
N SER A 52 -15.45 -35.23 -0.45
CA SER A 52 -15.21 -36.43 -1.25
C SER A 52 -14.80 -36.16 -2.71
N TYR A 53 -15.00 -34.93 -3.21
CA TYR A 53 -14.48 -34.53 -4.52
C TYR A 53 -12.97 -34.30 -4.52
N ILE A 54 -12.33 -34.26 -3.35
CA ILE A 54 -10.88 -34.32 -3.29
C ILE A 54 -10.46 -35.70 -3.82
N PRO A 55 -9.61 -35.76 -4.85
CA PRO A 55 -9.16 -37.03 -5.42
C PRO A 55 -8.42 -37.84 -4.36
N HIS A 56 -9.00 -38.96 -3.97
CA HIS A 56 -8.53 -39.84 -2.89
C HIS A 56 -8.18 -41.26 -3.38
N LEU A 57 -8.33 -41.52 -4.68
CA LEU A 57 -8.11 -42.82 -5.31
C LEU A 57 -6.78 -42.83 -6.07
N THR A 58 -6.14 -43.99 -6.14
CA THR A 58 -4.95 -44.20 -6.97
C THR A 58 -5.28 -44.03 -8.45
N GLN A 59 -4.31 -43.55 -9.24
CA GLN A 59 -4.44 -43.36 -10.69
C GLN A 59 -4.35 -44.68 -11.49
N ASP A 60 -4.71 -45.80 -10.87
CA ASP A 60 -4.71 -47.12 -11.50
C ASP A 60 -6.07 -47.38 -12.17
N SER A 61 -6.03 -47.84 -13.42
CA SER A 61 -7.18 -47.99 -14.30
C SER A 61 -8.13 -49.09 -13.83
N ASP A 62 -7.57 -50.16 -13.24
CA ASP A 62 -8.30 -51.42 -12.96
C ASP A 62 -8.65 -51.61 -11.47
N ASN A 63 -7.96 -50.94 -10.56
CA ASN A 63 -8.16 -51.14 -9.12
C ASN A 63 -8.02 -49.83 -8.33
N LYS A 64 -9.01 -48.94 -8.49
CA LYS A 64 -9.10 -47.65 -7.79
C LYS A 64 -9.27 -47.86 -6.29
N GLN A 65 -8.15 -48.03 -5.58
CA GLN A 65 -8.11 -48.12 -4.14
C GLN A 65 -7.86 -46.73 -3.54
N VAL A 66 -8.23 -46.56 -2.27
CA VAL A 66 -7.88 -45.34 -1.53
C VAL A 66 -6.36 -45.22 -1.50
N ALA A 67 -5.83 -44.09 -1.98
CA ALA A 67 -4.41 -43.80 -2.06
C ALA A 67 -3.81 -43.45 -0.68
N GLN A 68 -3.95 -44.36 0.30
CA GLN A 68 -3.47 -44.13 1.68
C GLN A 68 -1.97 -43.85 1.72
N GLN A 69 -1.15 -44.54 0.92
CA GLN A 69 0.29 -44.33 0.85
C GLN A 69 0.66 -42.93 0.35
N LEU A 70 -0.12 -42.38 -0.59
CA LEU A 70 0.05 -41.01 -1.04
C LEU A 70 -0.33 -40.03 0.08
N GLY A 71 -1.41 -40.29 0.81
CA GLY A 71 -1.82 -39.49 1.97
C GLY A 71 -0.78 -39.50 3.11
N THR A 72 -0.15 -40.65 3.39
CA THR A 72 0.93 -40.73 4.38
C THR A 72 2.17 -40.00 3.90
N ALA A 73 2.59 -40.22 2.65
CA ALA A 73 3.75 -39.52 2.07
C ALA A 73 3.54 -37.99 2.05
N PHE A 74 2.34 -37.53 1.71
CA PHE A 74 1.97 -36.12 1.73
C PHE A 74 2.01 -35.54 3.15
N THR A 75 1.49 -36.27 4.13
CA THR A 75 1.54 -35.86 5.54
C THR A 75 2.98 -35.80 6.05
N GLU A 76 3.83 -36.76 5.66
CA GLU A 76 5.25 -36.77 6.00
C GLU A 76 6.00 -35.60 5.35
N MET A 77 5.71 -35.28 4.09
CA MET A 77 6.24 -34.09 3.42
C MET A 77 5.86 -32.81 4.17
N TRP A 78 4.61 -32.70 4.63
CA TRP A 78 4.14 -31.52 5.36
C TRP A 78 4.85 -31.32 6.72
N LYS A 79 5.29 -32.43 7.32
CA LYS A 79 6.04 -32.45 8.59
C LYS A 79 7.55 -32.28 8.39
N LYS A 80 8.04 -32.34 7.16
CA LYS A 80 9.47 -32.22 6.86
C LYS A 80 9.91 -30.76 6.98
N SER A 81 10.86 -30.49 7.87
CA SER A 81 11.46 -29.16 8.04
C SER A 81 12.60 -28.95 7.05
N GLU A 82 12.27 -28.73 5.78
CA GLU A 82 13.25 -28.47 4.72
C GLU A 82 13.12 -27.11 4.05
N ILE A 83 12.08 -26.35 4.38
CA ILE A 83 11.78 -25.08 3.73
C ILE A 83 12.42 -23.95 4.54
N SER A 84 12.96 -22.93 3.88
CA SER A 84 13.38 -21.68 4.53
C SER A 84 12.64 -20.49 3.92
N LEU A 85 12.23 -19.55 4.76
CA LEU A 85 11.55 -18.33 4.35
C LEU A 85 12.51 -17.32 3.70
N ASN A 86 13.73 -17.27 4.21
CA ASN A 86 14.76 -16.31 3.85
C ASN A 86 16.03 -17.09 3.45
N PRO A 87 16.74 -16.71 2.36
CA PRO A 87 18.04 -17.29 2.04
C PRO A 87 19.08 -17.17 3.18
N ASN A 88 18.91 -16.21 4.10
CA ASN A 88 19.72 -16.05 5.32
C ASN A 88 19.15 -16.77 6.56
N ALA A 89 17.97 -17.38 6.49
CA ALA A 89 17.41 -18.13 7.62
C ALA A 89 18.09 -19.51 7.72
N THR A 90 18.91 -19.69 8.76
CA THR A 90 19.58 -20.96 9.07
C THR A 90 18.60 -22.03 9.57
N SER A 91 17.44 -21.63 10.10
CA SER A 91 16.42 -22.52 10.63
C SER A 91 15.49 -22.99 9.54
N LYS A 92 15.53 -24.30 9.26
CA LYS A 92 14.55 -24.94 8.39
C LYS A 92 13.22 -25.08 9.13
N CYS A 93 12.12 -24.86 8.43
CA CYS A 93 10.77 -24.91 8.97
C CYS A 93 9.90 -25.88 8.17
N THR A 94 8.89 -26.42 8.84
CA THR A 94 7.83 -27.21 8.19
C THR A 94 7.00 -26.32 7.28
N PHE A 95 6.21 -26.93 6.39
CA PHE A 95 5.33 -26.17 5.50
C PHE A 95 4.33 -25.29 6.28
N MET A 96 3.82 -25.77 7.41
CA MET A 96 2.90 -24.99 8.25
C MET A 96 3.60 -23.79 8.91
N GLU A 97 4.80 -24.00 9.45
CA GLU A 97 5.59 -22.93 10.06
C GLU A 97 6.03 -21.88 9.04
N TYR A 98 6.39 -22.31 7.82
CA TYR A 98 6.71 -21.41 6.71
C TYR A 98 5.56 -20.44 6.44
N TYR A 99 4.34 -20.95 6.23
CA TYR A 99 3.19 -20.10 5.96
C TYR A 99 2.86 -19.18 7.14
N ALA A 100 2.96 -19.68 8.37
CA ALA A 100 2.74 -18.87 9.56
C ALA A 100 3.75 -17.72 9.69
N GLN A 101 5.04 -18.00 9.42
CA GLN A 101 6.10 -16.99 9.43
C GLN A 101 5.93 -15.98 8.30
N MET A 102 5.60 -16.43 7.08
CA MET A 102 5.40 -15.55 5.92
C MET A 102 4.26 -14.55 6.17
N ILE A 103 3.13 -15.04 6.66
CA ILE A 103 1.98 -14.22 7.01
C ILE A 103 2.33 -13.29 8.17
N GLY A 104 3.09 -13.76 9.16
CA GLY A 104 3.57 -12.97 10.29
C GLY A 104 4.48 -11.80 9.87
N GLU A 105 5.47 -12.06 9.00
CA GLU A 105 6.36 -11.03 8.46
C GLU A 105 5.60 -10.02 7.60
N THR A 106 4.72 -10.51 6.72
CA THR A 106 3.87 -9.65 5.87
C THR A 106 2.94 -8.79 6.72
N GLY A 107 2.33 -9.36 7.76
CA GLY A 107 1.47 -8.62 8.70
C GLY A 107 2.25 -7.58 9.50
N THR A 108 3.47 -7.91 9.94
CA THR A 108 4.36 -6.98 10.64
C THR A 108 4.76 -5.81 9.74
N ALA A 109 5.21 -6.10 8.51
CA ALA A 109 5.54 -5.08 7.53
C ALA A 109 4.33 -4.19 7.22
N GLY A 110 3.15 -4.80 6.99
CA GLY A 110 1.90 -4.07 6.78
C GLY A 110 1.54 -3.15 7.95
N SER A 111 1.69 -3.62 9.19
CA SER A 111 1.46 -2.79 10.38
C SER A 111 2.44 -1.62 10.47
N VAL A 112 3.72 -1.83 10.16
CA VAL A 112 4.74 -0.77 10.16
C VAL A 112 4.40 0.30 9.12
N TYR A 113 4.05 -0.11 7.90
CA TYR A 113 3.66 0.83 6.84
C TYR A 113 2.38 1.59 7.18
N TYR A 114 1.39 0.92 7.77
CA TYR A 114 0.17 1.56 8.24
C TYR A 114 0.45 2.63 9.31
N THR A 115 1.20 2.28 10.36
CA THR A 115 1.59 3.24 11.41
C THR A 115 2.43 4.39 10.86
N MET A 116 3.32 4.11 9.90
CA MET A 116 4.11 5.15 9.24
C MET A 116 3.21 6.12 8.46
N SER A 117 2.19 5.60 7.78
CA SER A 117 1.20 6.43 7.09
C SER A 117 0.44 7.34 8.06
N GLU A 118 -0.06 6.82 9.18
CA GLU A 118 -0.74 7.62 10.21
C GLU A 118 0.19 8.69 10.80
N THR A 119 1.46 8.34 11.03
CA THR A 119 2.46 9.27 11.56
C THR A 119 2.75 10.41 10.58
N LEU A 120 2.87 10.09 9.29
CA LEU A 120 3.07 11.09 8.25
C LEU A 120 1.85 12.01 8.12
N ASP A 121 0.64 11.48 8.21
CA ASP A 121 -0.59 12.28 8.14
C ASP A 121 -0.68 13.25 9.35
N SER A 122 -0.37 12.77 10.56
CA SER A 122 -0.27 13.60 11.75
C SER A 122 0.83 14.68 11.63
N THR A 123 1.95 14.34 10.99
CA THR A 123 3.06 15.28 10.73
C THR A 123 2.62 16.38 9.76
N VAL A 124 1.92 16.03 8.68
CA VAL A 124 1.36 17.00 7.73
C VAL A 124 0.41 17.96 8.46
N ASN A 125 -0.51 17.43 9.27
CA ASN A 125 -1.43 18.25 10.06
C ASN A 125 -0.69 19.18 11.04
N THR A 126 0.36 18.69 11.69
CA THR A 126 1.18 19.50 12.60
C THR A 126 1.92 20.62 11.86
N VAL A 127 2.48 20.34 10.69
CA VAL A 127 3.16 21.33 9.85
C VAL A 127 2.17 22.38 9.35
N ASP A 128 0.97 21.98 8.93
CA ASP A 128 -0.04 22.92 8.48
C ASP A 128 -0.52 23.83 9.62
N ASN A 129 -0.76 23.29 10.81
CA ASN A 129 -1.08 24.08 12.00
C ASN A 129 0.02 25.10 12.33
N LYS A 130 1.30 24.70 12.26
CA LYS A 130 2.43 25.64 12.45
C LYS A 130 2.46 26.72 11.39
N ARG A 131 2.18 26.37 10.14
CA ARG A 131 2.11 27.34 9.04
C ARG A 131 0.99 28.36 9.27
N GLN A 132 -0.18 27.91 9.70
CA GLN A 132 -1.31 28.79 10.04
C GLN A 132 -0.99 29.71 11.22
N GLN A 133 -0.30 29.22 12.25
CA GLN A 133 0.14 30.04 13.39
C GLN A 133 1.12 31.14 12.98
N VAL A 134 2.14 30.80 12.17
CA VAL A 134 3.12 31.78 11.70
C VAL A 134 2.45 32.84 10.81
N ILE A 135 1.60 32.41 9.86
CA ILE A 135 0.88 33.34 8.97
C ILE A 135 -0.03 34.27 9.76
N GLY A 136 -0.79 33.73 10.74
CA GLY A 136 -1.69 34.53 11.56
C GLY A 136 -0.96 35.61 12.36
N VAL A 137 0.18 35.29 12.98
CA VAL A 137 0.99 36.27 13.73
C VAL A 137 1.63 37.30 12.81
N SER A 138 2.20 36.87 11.68
CA SER A 138 2.89 37.79 10.76
C SER A 138 1.96 38.84 10.13
N SER A 139 0.71 38.50 9.82
CA SER A 139 -0.26 39.47 9.28
C SER A 139 -0.64 40.55 10.29
N ASP A 140 -0.78 40.21 11.58
CA ASP A 140 -1.10 41.19 12.64
C ASP A 140 0.09 42.10 12.94
N GLU A 141 1.31 41.56 12.94
CA GLU A 141 2.55 42.36 13.07
C GLU A 141 2.76 43.30 11.86
N GLU A 142 2.49 42.81 10.64
CA GLU A 142 2.57 43.62 9.42
C GLU A 142 1.55 44.76 9.43
N LEU A 143 0.29 44.48 9.80
CA LEU A 143 -0.75 45.50 9.93
C LEU A 143 -0.39 46.55 10.99
N THR A 144 0.10 46.10 12.16
CA THR A 144 0.53 47.00 13.24
C THR A 144 1.68 47.89 12.79
N SER A 145 2.67 47.32 12.10
CA SER A 145 3.79 48.06 11.53
C SER A 145 3.31 49.07 10.50
N MET A 146 2.38 48.69 9.62
CA MET A 146 1.80 49.59 8.61
C MET A 146 1.07 50.77 9.24
N ILE A 147 0.25 50.54 10.27
CA ILE A 147 -0.43 51.60 11.02
C ILE A 147 0.58 52.52 11.70
N GLN A 148 1.64 51.97 12.30
CA GLN A 148 2.70 52.77 12.93
C GLN A 148 3.41 53.65 11.90
N PHE A 149 3.75 53.12 10.72
CA PHE A 149 4.35 53.89 9.64
C PHE A 149 3.42 54.99 9.12
N GLN A 150 2.12 54.72 8.94
CA GLN A 150 1.15 55.73 8.53
C GLN A 150 1.02 56.85 9.57
N ASN A 151 1.01 56.52 10.85
CA ASN A 151 0.93 57.50 11.94
C ASN A 151 2.22 58.34 12.02
N ALA A 152 3.39 57.69 11.99
CA ALA A 152 4.68 58.37 11.96
C ALA A 152 4.82 59.29 10.74
N TYR A 153 4.37 58.85 9.56
CA TYR A 153 4.36 59.67 8.34
C TYR A 153 3.44 60.88 8.47
N ASN A 154 2.22 60.71 8.99
CA ASN A 154 1.31 61.82 9.27
C ASN A 154 1.90 62.82 10.28
N ALA A 155 2.52 62.34 11.36
CA ALA A 155 3.17 63.18 12.35
C ALA A 155 4.37 63.94 11.76
N ALA A 156 5.21 63.26 10.98
CA ALA A 156 6.36 63.87 10.30
C ALA A 156 5.92 64.92 9.26
N SER A 157 4.84 64.67 8.51
CA SER A 157 4.29 65.64 7.56
C SER A 157 3.78 66.90 8.26
N ARG A 158 3.06 66.75 9.37
CA ARG A 158 2.65 67.90 10.20
C ARG A 158 3.85 68.64 10.79
N PHE A 159 4.85 67.92 11.28
CA PHE A 159 6.08 68.52 11.80
C PHE A 159 6.83 69.31 10.73
N MET A 160 6.96 68.77 9.51
CA MET A 160 7.56 69.49 8.38
C MET A 160 6.77 70.77 8.03
N ASN A 161 5.43 70.72 8.00
CA ASN A 161 4.62 71.90 7.76
C ASN A 161 4.85 72.97 8.85
N VAL A 162 4.88 72.57 10.13
CA VAL A 162 5.18 73.50 11.24
C VAL A 162 6.59 74.09 11.10
N VAL A 163 7.58 73.30 10.71
CA VAL A 163 8.95 73.81 10.47
C VAL A 163 8.97 74.77 9.30
N SER A 164 8.30 74.46 8.19
CA SER A 164 8.15 75.36 7.04
C SER A 164 7.50 76.69 7.44
N ASP A 165 6.39 76.64 8.20
CA ASP A 165 5.71 77.84 8.69
C ASP A 165 6.63 78.66 9.62
N MET A 166 7.41 78.01 10.49
CA MET A 166 8.39 78.68 11.35
C MET A 166 9.52 79.33 10.54
N ILE A 167 10.04 78.64 9.51
CA ILE A 167 11.05 79.20 8.60
C ILE A 167 10.49 80.41 7.86
N GLU A 168 9.25 80.32 7.36
CA GLU A 168 8.60 81.40 6.63
C GLU A 168 8.34 82.61 7.55
N THR A 169 7.97 82.37 8.81
CA THR A 169 7.79 83.44 9.81
C THR A 169 9.12 84.11 10.19
N LEU A 170 10.21 83.34 10.32
CA LEU A 170 11.55 83.88 10.57
C LEU A 170 12.06 84.73 9.40
N ILE A 171 11.78 84.32 8.17
CA ILE A 171 12.18 85.04 6.96
C ILE A 171 11.36 86.33 6.79
N ASN A 172 10.03 86.27 6.95
CA ASN A 172 9.16 87.42 6.80
C ASN A 172 9.17 88.39 8.00
N GLY A 173 9.57 87.92 9.19
CA GLY A 173 9.74 88.77 10.37
C GLY A 173 11.05 89.58 10.40
N LEU A 174 11.98 89.31 9.47
CA LEU A 174 13.26 90.01 9.34
C LEU A 174 13.30 91.06 8.22
N SER A 175 12.18 91.32 7.55
CA SER A 175 11.98 92.42 6.58
C SER A 175 11.15 93.55 7.18
#